data_AF-A0A1H8PH13-F1
#
_entry.id   AF-A0A1H8PH13-F1
#
_cell.length_a   1.000
_cell.length_b   1.000
_cell.length_c   1.000
_cell.angle_alpha   90.00
_cell.angle_beta   90.00
_cell.angle_gamma   90.00
#
_symmetry.space_group_name_H-M   'P 1'
#
loop_
_entity.id
_entity.type
_entity.pdbx_description
1 polymer ?
#
loop_
_entity_poly.entity_id
_entity_poly.type
_entity_poly.pdbx_seq_one_letter_code
_entity_poly.pdbx_strand_id
1 'polypeptide(L)' 'MITKANTNMDIDELASKVMEGLKRANRKLVENAALNDRSLIVGDDRDGFKAVPAKELLKKLPK' A
#
# COMPACT_ATOMS: atom_id res chain seq x y z
N MET A 1 5.41 -33.00 19.09
CA MET A 1 4.22 -32.45 18.42
C MET A 1 4.58 -32.24 16.96
N ILE A 2 3.92 -32.94 16.03
CA ILE A 2 4.14 -32.74 14.59
C ILE A 2 3.02 -31.81 14.12
N THR A 3 3.37 -30.56 13.84
CA THR A 3 2.43 -29.58 13.28
C THR A 3 2.17 -29.99 11.84
N LYS A 4 1.02 -30.65 11.58
CA LYS A 4 0.55 -30.85 10.20
C LYS A 4 0.34 -29.47 9.59
N ALA A 5 1.20 -29.08 8.64
CA ALA A 5 0.95 -27.92 7.81
C ALA A 5 -0.33 -28.20 6.99
N ASN A 6 -1.38 -27.44 7.28
CA ASN A 6 -2.65 -27.51 6.58
C ASN A 6 -2.38 -27.09 5.13
N THR A 7 -2.32 -28.07 4.23
CA THR A 7 -1.73 -27.92 2.88
C THR A 7 -2.71 -27.34 1.87
N ASN A 8 -3.92 -27.00 2.31
CA ASN A 8 -4.91 -26.29 1.51
C ASN A 8 -4.75 -24.79 1.75
N MET A 9 -3.64 -24.23 1.24
CA MET A 9 -3.43 -22.78 1.25
C MET A 9 -4.36 -22.18 0.21
N ASP A 10 -5.40 -21.52 0.70
CA ASP A 10 -6.27 -20.73 -0.17
C ASP A 10 -5.46 -19.54 -0.71
N ILE A 11 -5.14 -19.60 -2.00
CA ILE A 11 -4.39 -18.56 -2.69
C ILE A 11 -5.15 -17.23 -2.66
N ASP A 12 -6.49 -17.26 -2.65
CA ASP A 12 -7.31 -16.06 -2.57
C ASP A 12 -7.22 -15.44 -1.16
N GLU A 13 -7.17 -16.27 -0.12
CA GLU A 13 -6.94 -15.80 1.26
C GLU A 13 -5.55 -15.18 1.41
N LEU A 14 -4.51 -15.81 0.87
CA LEU A 14 -3.15 -15.26 0.90
C LEU A 14 -3.08 -13.94 0.13
N ALA A 15 -3.60 -13.90 -1.09
CA ALA A 15 -3.63 -12.69 -1.92
C ALA A 15 -4.37 -11.55 -1.21
N SER A 16 -5.50 -11.85 -0.55
CA SER A 16 -6.27 -10.88 0.22
C SER A 16 -5.45 -10.27 1.37
N LYS A 17 -4.74 -11.11 2.14
CA LYS A 17 -3.88 -10.64 3.25
C LYS A 17 -2.68 -9.83 2.76
N VAL A 18 -2.06 -10.24 1.66
CA VAL A 18 -0.96 -9.49 1.04
C VAL A 18 -1.47 -8.12 0.57
N MET A 19 -2.62 -8.08 -0.09
CA MET A 19 -3.22 -6.84 -0.57
C MET A 19 -3.59 -5.90 0.58
N GLU A 20 -4.09 -6.44 1.69
CA GLU A 20 -4.35 -5.65 2.91
C GLU A 20 -3.05 -5.07 3.50
N GLY A 21 -1.99 -5.89 3.58
CA GLY A 21 -0.67 -5.44 4.02
C GLY A 21 -0.11 -4.31 3.16
N LEU A 22 -0.21 -4.43 1.84
CA LEU A 22 0.22 -3.39 0.89
C LEU A 22 -0.57 -2.10 1.06
N LYS A 23 -1.90 -2.17 1.24
CA LYS A 23 -2.73 -0.97 1.52
C LYS A 23 -2.25 -0.24 2.77
N ARG A 24 -2.00 -0.98 3.86
CA ARG A 24 -1.48 -0.42 5.12
C ARG A 24 -0.10 0.20 4.96
N ALA A 25 0.80 -0.48 4.24
CA ALA A 25 2.15 0.01 3.98
C ALA A 25 2.16 1.29 3.14
N ASN A 26 1.37 1.31 2.07
CA ASN A 26 1.26 2.48 1.18
C ASN A 26 0.69 3.69 1.94
N ARG A 27 -0.33 3.48 2.78
CA ARG A 27 -0.87 4.54 3.63
C ARG A 27 0.20 5.14 4.55
N LYS A 28 0.94 4.28 5.29
CA LYS A 28 2.02 4.72 6.19
C LYS A 28 3.15 5.46 5.46
N LEU A 29 3.47 5.03 4.24
CA LEU A 29 4.46 5.72 3.40
C LEU A 29 4.03 7.17 3.12
N VAL A 30 2.79 7.36 2.69
CA VAL A 30 2.25 8.70 2.41
C VAL A 30 2.12 9.53 3.69
N GLU A 31 1.68 8.94 4.80
CA GLU A 31 1.61 9.61 6.11
C GLU A 31 2.98 10.12 6.55
N ASN A 32 4.01 9.27 6.50
CA ASN A 32 5.37 9.66 6.85
C ASN A 32 5.91 10.76 5.94
N ALA A 33 5.70 10.66 4.62
CA ALA A 33 6.10 11.70 3.69
C ALA A 33 5.38 13.03 3.97
N ALA A 34 4.09 13.00 4.31
CA ALA A 34 3.29 14.18 4.62
C ALA A 34 3.71 14.87 5.92
N LEU A 35 4.09 14.09 6.95
CA LEU A 35 4.64 14.61 8.21
C LEU A 35 5.97 15.35 8.01
N ASN A 36 6.73 14.97 6.97
CA ASN A 36 8.01 15.57 6.63
C ASN A 36 7.92 16.62 5.50
N ASP A 37 6.71 17.09 5.16
CA ASP A 37 6.47 18.04 4.07
C ASP A 37 7.05 17.62 2.70
N ARG A 38 7.16 16.31 2.47
CA ARG A 38 7.74 15.75 1.24
C ARG A 38 6.69 15.54 0.16
N SER A 39 7.17 15.51 -1.08
CA SER A 39 6.40 15.04 -2.23
C SER A 39 6.76 13.60 -2.57
N LEU A 40 5.83 12.87 -3.18
CA LEU A 40 6.03 11.53 -3.71
C LEU A 40 5.84 11.55 -5.23
N ILE A 41 6.64 10.74 -5.93
CA ILE A 41 6.46 10.51 -7.36
C ILE A 41 5.34 9.48 -7.53
N VAL A 42 4.32 9.85 -8.31
CA VAL A 42 3.18 8.97 -8.61
C VAL A 42 3.03 8.87 -10.12
N GLY A 43 2.82 7.65 -10.60
CA GLY A 43 2.43 7.41 -11.99
C GLY A 43 0.99 7.85 -12.24
N ASP A 44 0.72 8.44 -13.40
CA ASP A 44 -0.62 8.62 -13.93
C ASP A 44 -0.95 7.52 -14.94
N ASP A 45 -2.24 7.40 -15.27
CA ASP A 45 -2.76 6.36 -16.16
C ASP A 45 -2.33 6.54 -17.64
N ARG A 46 -1.49 7.55 -17.95
CA ARG A 46 -1.06 7.96 -19.29
C ARG A 46 0.47 7.91 -19.45
N ASP A 47 1.14 7.03 -18.69
CA ASP A 47 2.61 6.85 -18.71
C ASP A 47 3.40 8.09 -18.20
N GLY A 48 2.72 9.03 -17.51
CA GLY A 48 3.35 10.20 -16.92
C GLY A 48 3.72 9.99 -15.44
N PHE A 49 4.88 10.48 -15.02
CA PHE A 49 5.23 10.60 -13.61
C PHE A 49 5.11 12.05 -13.15
N LYS A 50 4.51 12.27 -11.98
CA LYS A 50 4.46 13.60 -11.37
C LYS A 50 4.81 13.57 -9.89
N ALA A 51 5.49 14.62 -9.44
CA ALA A 51 5.67 14.87 -8.01
C ALA A 51 4.37 15.44 -7.45
N VAL A 52 3.81 14.78 -6.44
CA VAL A 52 2.60 15.22 -5.74
C VAL A 52 2.93 15.42 -4.26
N PRO A 53 2.54 16.54 -3.63
CA PRO A 53 2.67 16.73 -2.20
C PRO A 53 1.97 15.58 -1.44
N ALA A 54 2.68 14.94 -0.50
CA ALA A 54 2.13 13.79 0.21
C ALA A 54 0.87 14.14 1.03
N LYS A 55 0.77 15.38 1.51
CA LYS A 55 -0.44 15.92 2.17
C LYS A 55 -1.68 15.89 1.27
N GLU A 56 -1.52 16.08 -0.03
CA GLU A 56 -2.63 16.00 -0.99
C GLU A 56 -3.00 14.55 -1.31
N LEU A 57 -2.00 13.66 -1.36
CA LEU A 57 -2.22 12.23 -1.57
C LEU A 57 -3.01 11.60 -0.42
N LEU A 58 -2.76 12.00 0.84
CA LEU A 58 -3.51 11.51 2.00
C LEU A 58 -5.02 11.75 1.89
N LYS A 59 -5.44 12.86 1.25
CA LYS A 59 -6.86 13.19 1.08
C LYS A 59 -7.57 12.25 0.10
N LYS A 60 -6.79 11.57 -0.76
CA LYS A 60 -7.30 10.68 -1.82
C LYS A 60 -7.22 9.20 -1.45
N LEU A 61 -6.48 8.86 -0.39
CA LEU A 61 -6.34 7.48 0.06
C LEU A 61 -7.58 7.02 0.86
N PRO A 62 -8.10 5.81 0.61
CA PRO A 62 -9.15 5.23 1.44
C PRO A 62 -8.69 5.07 2.88
N LYS A 63 -9.62 5.23 3.83
CA LYS A 63 -9.37 5.06 5.27
C LYS A 63 -8.98 3.62 5.60
#